data_AF-A0A8H8D6G4-F1
#
_entry.id   AF-A0A8H8D6G4-F1
#
_cell.length_a   1.000
_cell.length_b   1.000
_cell.length_c   1.000
_cell.angle_alpha   90.00
_cell.angle_beta   90.00
_cell.angle_gamma   90.00
#
_symmetry.space_group_name_H-M   'P 1'
#
loop_
_entity.id
_entity.type
_entity.pdbx_description
1 polymer ?
#
loop_
_entity_poly.entity_id
_entity_poly.type
_entity_poly.pdbx_seq_one_letter_code
_entity_poly.pdbx_strand_id
1 'polypeptide(L)'
;MAPRLNIFQGLQLNSLRSTSSTTLPASARCFSTTSPSSNWLVPKHREKRKSQKGRPRMPTGGSSRGTTVIWGDYGLRMKDHDRRVSADQLKIGYETIQKRLRGMKYKFYPRVAANIGVYTSGNEQRMGKGKGKFDYWAARVAVNRIIFELKGDLHEKVAREAFRLAAAKMPGLYEFVKKGDPPVVGLTKLQNGVTLESLKRARREVPLNSEKKNPPSSPEGSAPSQ
;
A
#
# COMPACT_ATOMS: atom_id res chain seq x y z
N MET A 1 65.58 22.64 -44.04
CA MET A 1 66.80 21.87 -43.70
C MET A 1 66.98 21.91 -42.20
N ALA A 2 66.89 20.77 -41.52
CA ALA A 2 67.29 20.66 -40.10
C ALA A 2 68.84 20.69 -40.02
N PRO A 3 69.43 20.98 -38.84
CA PRO A 3 69.71 19.84 -37.96
C PRO A 3 69.53 20.10 -36.44
N ARG A 4 69.39 18.97 -35.75
CA ARG A 4 69.49 18.75 -34.31
C ARG A 4 70.88 19.14 -33.78
N LEU A 5 71.03 19.28 -32.46
CA LEU A 5 71.97 18.45 -31.66
C LEU A 5 71.69 18.58 -30.15
N ASN A 6 71.48 17.42 -29.52
CA ASN A 6 71.41 17.18 -28.07
C ASN A 6 72.82 17.01 -27.50
N ILE A 7 73.08 17.52 -26.29
CA ILE A 7 74.32 17.32 -25.54
C ILE A 7 73.99 17.08 -24.04
N PHE A 8 74.34 15.86 -23.57
CA PHE A 8 74.68 15.39 -22.20
C PHE A 8 73.57 15.35 -21.12
N GLN A 9 73.17 14.20 -20.53
CA GLN A 9 73.82 13.16 -19.70
C GLN A 9 74.29 13.58 -18.28
N GLY A 10 73.71 12.91 -17.27
CA GLY A 10 74.15 12.82 -15.86
C GLY A 10 73.16 13.48 -14.89
N LEU A 11 72.72 12.93 -13.75
CA LEU A 11 73.08 11.76 -12.95
C LEU A 11 71.84 11.37 -12.10
N GLN A 12 71.65 10.07 -11.87
CA GLN A 12 70.59 9.52 -11.01
C GLN A 12 70.92 9.70 -9.52
N LEU A 13 69.92 10.07 -8.72
CA LEU A 13 69.87 9.79 -7.28
C LEU A 13 68.50 9.16 -6.96
N ASN A 14 68.54 7.87 -6.65
CA ASN A 14 67.40 7.10 -6.15
C ASN A 14 67.04 7.56 -4.73
N SER A 15 65.81 8.05 -4.56
CA SER A 15 65.19 8.20 -3.24
C SER A 15 64.16 7.08 -3.07
N LEU A 16 64.46 6.15 -2.17
CA LEU A 16 63.59 5.06 -1.75
C LEU A 16 62.35 5.64 -1.02
N ARG A 17 61.17 5.54 -1.64
CA ARG A 17 59.89 5.83 -0.96
C ARG A 17 59.34 4.54 -0.37
N SER A 18 59.26 4.53 0.96
CA SER A 18 58.60 3.49 1.75
C SER A 18 57.10 3.46 1.46
N THR A 19 56.58 2.31 1.01
CA THR A 19 55.15 2.05 0.82
C THR A 19 54.55 1.46 2.11
N SER A 20 54.06 2.29 3.01
CA SER A 20 53.18 1.83 4.09
C SER A 20 51.73 1.79 3.59
N SER A 21 51.35 0.67 2.96
CA SER A 21 49.94 0.36 2.73
C SER A 21 49.34 -0.19 4.02
N THR A 22 48.65 0.65 4.77
CA THR A 22 47.78 0.18 5.86
C THR A 22 46.59 -0.52 5.20
N THR A 23 46.70 -1.84 5.09
CA THR A 23 45.60 -2.73 4.73
C THR A 23 44.57 -2.67 5.85
N LEU A 24 43.54 -1.83 5.68
CA LEU A 24 42.31 -2.00 6.45
C LEU A 24 41.81 -3.43 6.16
N PRO A 25 41.52 -4.25 7.17
CA PRO A 25 40.92 -5.55 6.91
C PRO A 25 39.54 -5.29 6.33
N ALA A 26 39.40 -5.55 5.03
CA ALA A 26 38.12 -5.65 4.36
C ALA A 26 37.39 -6.90 4.87
N SER A 27 36.98 -6.90 6.14
CA SER A 27 35.98 -7.84 6.65
C SER A 27 34.60 -7.29 6.30
N ALA A 28 34.37 -7.08 5.00
CA ALA A 28 33.02 -7.07 4.48
C ALA A 28 32.63 -8.55 4.37
N ARG A 29 31.80 -9.03 5.30
CA ARG A 29 31.16 -10.35 5.15
C ARG A 29 30.21 -10.29 3.95
N CYS A 30 30.73 -10.56 2.76
CA CYS A 30 30.01 -10.53 1.49
C CYS A 30 29.23 -11.83 1.21
N PHE A 31 28.69 -12.53 2.20
CA PHE A 31 27.90 -13.75 1.95
C PHE A 31 26.79 -13.89 3.00
N SER A 32 25.73 -13.12 2.84
CA SER A 32 24.42 -13.56 3.33
C SER A 32 23.85 -14.51 2.28
N THR A 33 23.90 -15.81 2.55
CA THR A 33 23.31 -16.86 1.70
C THR A 33 21.77 -16.81 1.69
N THR A 34 21.17 -16.07 2.62
CA THR A 34 19.74 -15.82 2.63
C THR A 34 19.38 -14.83 1.51
N SER A 35 18.70 -15.31 0.46
CA SER A 35 18.04 -14.44 -0.52
C SER A 35 17.27 -13.36 0.22
N PRO A 36 17.37 -12.06 -0.16
CA PRO A 36 16.55 -11.03 0.45
C PRO A 36 15.08 -11.48 0.39
N SER A 37 14.45 -11.55 1.56
CA SER A 37 13.08 -12.02 1.67
C SER A 37 12.19 -11.12 0.82
N SER A 38 11.37 -11.72 -0.04
CA SER A 38 10.46 -10.96 -0.88
C SER A 38 9.47 -10.20 0.02
N ASN A 39 9.56 -8.86 0.00
CA ASN A 39 8.72 -7.99 0.81
C ASN A 39 7.63 -7.38 -0.07
N TRP A 40 6.36 -7.54 0.30
CA TRP A 40 5.22 -6.98 -0.44
C TRP A 40 5.18 -5.44 -0.44
N LEU A 41 5.97 -4.80 0.41
CA LEU A 41 6.15 -3.34 0.50
C LEU A 41 7.22 -2.81 -0.46
N VAL A 42 8.10 -3.66 -0.98
CA VAL A 42 9.22 -3.26 -1.83
C VAL A 42 9.39 -4.28 -2.97
N PRO A 43 9.24 -3.88 -4.23
CA PRO A 43 9.42 -4.80 -5.34
C PRO A 43 10.87 -5.27 -5.42
N LYS A 44 11.05 -6.54 -5.83
CA LYS A 44 12.37 -7.18 -5.95
C LYS A 44 13.31 -6.43 -6.91
N HIS A 45 12.75 -5.81 -7.95
CA HIS A 45 13.51 -5.09 -8.97
C HIS A 45 13.18 -3.61 -8.90
N ARG A 46 14.20 -2.77 -9.11
CA ARG A 46 14.03 -1.32 -9.24
C ARG A 46 13.28 -0.98 -10.53
N GLU A 47 12.56 0.14 -10.52
CA GLU A 47 11.92 0.65 -11.74
C GLU A 47 12.98 1.04 -12.78
N LYS A 48 12.85 0.53 -14.02
CA LYS A 48 13.71 0.90 -15.16
C LYS A 48 13.50 2.35 -15.60
N ARG A 49 12.28 2.88 -15.43
CA ARG A 49 11.87 4.23 -15.82
C ARG A 49 10.90 4.80 -14.78
N LYS A 50 11.01 6.09 -14.48
CA LYS A 50 10.18 6.77 -13.46
C LYS A 50 8.68 6.68 -13.77
N SER A 51 7.90 5.96 -12.95
CA SER A 51 6.44 5.79 -13.09
C SER A 51 5.64 7.11 -13.08
N GLN A 52 4.73 7.31 -14.03
CA GLN A 52 3.77 8.43 -13.98
C GLN A 52 2.80 8.31 -12.79
N LYS A 53 2.19 9.44 -12.37
CA LYS A 53 1.28 9.47 -11.21
C LYS A 53 0.12 8.48 -11.37
N GLY A 54 -0.56 8.51 -12.52
CA GLY A 54 -1.74 7.70 -12.80
C GLY A 54 -2.89 7.96 -11.81
N ARG A 55 -3.96 7.15 -11.90
CA ARG A 55 -5.07 7.14 -10.94
C ARG A 55 -5.39 5.70 -10.52
N PRO A 56 -5.93 5.48 -9.31
CA PRO A 56 -6.45 4.17 -8.95
C PRO A 56 -7.58 3.74 -9.88
N ARG A 57 -7.83 2.43 -9.95
CA ARG A 57 -8.84 1.87 -10.84
C ARG A 57 -10.24 2.10 -10.26
N MET A 58 -11.12 2.72 -11.04
CA MET A 58 -12.55 2.84 -10.74
C MET A 58 -13.35 1.82 -11.58
N PRO A 59 -13.99 0.81 -10.98
CA PRO A 59 -14.67 -0.25 -11.73
C PRO A 59 -16.09 0.14 -12.16
N THR A 60 -16.24 0.82 -13.30
CA THR A 60 -17.58 1.16 -13.85
C THR A 60 -18.31 -0.05 -14.43
N GLY A 61 -17.58 -1.02 -14.99
CA GLY A 61 -18.15 -2.20 -15.67
C GLY A 61 -18.66 -3.33 -14.75
N GLY A 62 -18.98 -3.05 -13.48
CA GLY A 62 -19.53 -4.05 -12.58
C GLY A 62 -18.52 -5.05 -11.98
N SER A 63 -17.24 -4.67 -11.85
CA SER A 63 -16.18 -5.59 -11.40
C SER A 63 -16.14 -5.74 -9.88
N SER A 64 -16.28 -6.97 -9.38
CA SER A 64 -16.18 -7.34 -7.96
C SER A 64 -14.78 -7.80 -7.52
N ARG A 65 -13.78 -7.67 -8.39
CA ARG A 65 -12.44 -8.27 -8.17
C ARG A 65 -11.75 -7.68 -6.94
N GLY A 66 -11.43 -8.55 -5.98
CA GLY A 66 -10.69 -8.18 -4.77
C GLY A 66 -11.56 -7.52 -3.70
N THR A 67 -12.90 -7.59 -3.82
CA THR A 67 -13.85 -7.09 -2.81
C THR A 67 -14.25 -8.14 -1.77
N THR A 68 -13.89 -9.40 -2.01
CA THR A 68 -14.15 -10.56 -1.14
C THR A 68 -12.86 -11.10 -0.51
N VAL A 69 -13.03 -11.71 0.66
CA VAL A 69 -11.99 -12.45 1.37
C VAL A 69 -11.78 -13.80 0.68
N ILE A 70 -10.54 -14.16 0.35
CA ILE A 70 -10.23 -15.41 -0.38
C ILE A 70 -9.42 -16.38 0.47
N TRP A 71 -8.30 -15.93 1.07
CA TRP A 71 -7.34 -16.80 1.74
C TRP A 71 -7.61 -16.91 3.24
N GLY A 72 -7.93 -15.79 3.87
CA GLY A 72 -8.27 -15.70 5.29
C GLY A 72 -9.72 -16.00 5.63
N ASP A 73 -10.01 -15.88 6.93
CA ASP A 73 -11.34 -15.98 7.51
C ASP A 73 -11.93 -14.58 7.75
N TYR A 74 -11.06 -13.61 8.04
CA TYR A 74 -11.40 -12.21 8.26
C TYR A 74 -10.56 -11.29 7.36
N GLY A 75 -11.10 -10.14 7.01
CA GLY A 75 -10.41 -9.16 6.17
C GLY A 75 -10.71 -7.70 6.53
N LEU A 76 -9.79 -6.84 6.10
CA LEU A 76 -9.92 -5.38 6.19
C LEU A 76 -10.16 -4.80 4.80
N ARG A 77 -11.34 -4.24 4.59
CA ARG A 77 -11.78 -3.63 3.33
C ARG A 77 -11.72 -2.11 3.41
N MET A 78 -11.28 -1.44 2.35
CA MET A 78 -11.44 0.01 2.21
C MET A 78 -12.90 0.34 1.90
N LYS A 79 -13.60 1.08 2.77
CA LYS A 79 -15.02 1.46 2.60
C LYS A 79 -15.21 2.82 1.92
N ASP A 80 -14.21 3.68 2.10
CA ASP A 80 -14.15 5.06 1.62
C ASP A 80 -13.88 5.13 0.10
N HIS A 81 -13.27 6.22 -0.36
CA HIS A 81 -12.82 6.43 -1.74
C HIS A 81 -11.53 5.68 -2.10
N ASP A 82 -11.25 5.58 -3.41
CA ASP A 82 -10.00 5.03 -3.92
C ASP A 82 -8.83 5.95 -3.57
N ARG A 83 -7.72 5.34 -3.15
CA ARG A 83 -6.55 6.08 -2.67
C ARG A 83 -5.26 5.42 -3.13
N ARG A 84 -4.21 6.22 -3.19
CA ARG A 84 -2.84 5.73 -3.29
C ARG A 84 -2.27 5.66 -1.87
N VAL A 85 -2.07 4.44 -1.37
CA VAL A 85 -1.58 4.19 -0.01
C VAL A 85 -0.07 3.97 -0.08
N SER A 86 0.71 4.63 0.77
CA SER A 86 2.16 4.44 0.82
C SER A 86 2.53 3.10 1.46
N ALA A 87 3.72 2.59 1.12
CA ALA A 87 4.29 1.40 1.75
C ALA A 87 4.41 1.56 3.27
N ASP A 88 4.80 2.75 3.74
CA ASP A 88 4.94 3.01 5.18
C ASP A 88 3.61 2.93 5.92
N GLN A 89 2.53 3.45 5.33
CA GLN A 89 1.19 3.35 5.91
C GLN A 89 0.70 1.90 5.98
N LEU A 90 0.96 1.13 4.91
CA LEU A 90 0.65 -0.31 4.89
C LEU A 90 1.47 -1.08 5.94
N LYS A 91 2.74 -0.71 6.12
CA LYS A 91 3.62 -1.26 7.17
C LYS A 91 3.10 -0.94 8.57
N ILE A 92 2.72 0.32 8.84
CA ILE A 92 2.14 0.73 10.13
C ILE A 92 0.86 -0.05 10.43
N GLY A 93 -0.01 -0.26 9.42
CA GLY A 93 -1.20 -1.09 9.56
C GLY A 93 -0.86 -2.54 9.92
N TYR A 94 0.08 -3.14 9.20
CA TYR A 94 0.57 -4.51 9.47
C TYR A 94 1.17 -4.65 10.87
N GLU A 95 2.09 -3.76 11.26
CA GLU A 95 2.73 -3.79 12.58
C GLU A 95 1.71 -3.61 13.71
N THR A 96 0.66 -2.82 13.48
CA THR A 96 -0.42 -2.62 14.46
C THR A 96 -1.22 -3.90 14.68
N ILE A 97 -1.54 -4.62 13.60
CA ILE A 97 -2.18 -5.95 13.68
C ILE A 97 -1.25 -6.92 14.41
N GLN A 98 0.03 -6.96 14.03
CA GLN A 98 1.01 -7.84 14.63
C GLN A 98 1.19 -7.59 16.13
N LYS A 99 1.21 -6.33 16.55
CA LYS A 99 1.27 -5.93 17.96
C LYS A 99 0.02 -6.38 18.73
N ARG A 100 -1.18 -6.22 18.15
CA ARG A 100 -2.43 -6.60 18.83
C ARG A 100 -2.62 -8.11 18.94
N LEU A 101 -2.12 -8.87 17.97
CA LEU A 101 -2.22 -10.34 17.90
C LEU A 101 -0.97 -11.05 18.40
N ARG A 102 -0.04 -10.33 19.06
CA ARG A 102 1.19 -10.92 19.59
C ARG A 102 0.86 -12.07 20.54
N GLY A 103 1.50 -13.23 20.33
CA GLY A 103 1.29 -14.44 21.13
C GLY A 103 0.17 -15.36 20.62
N MET A 104 -0.60 -14.95 19.61
CA MET A 104 -1.66 -15.78 19.02
C MET A 104 -1.16 -16.49 17.75
N LYS A 105 -1.76 -17.65 17.45
CA LYS A 105 -1.46 -18.40 16.21
C LYS A 105 -2.33 -17.89 15.07
N TYR A 106 -1.75 -17.12 14.18
CA TYR A 106 -2.42 -16.63 12.98
C TYR A 106 -1.49 -16.56 11.78
N LYS A 107 -2.08 -16.54 10.59
CA LYS A 107 -1.41 -16.29 9.33
C LYS A 107 -1.98 -15.03 8.70
N PHE A 108 -1.09 -14.11 8.36
CA PHE A 108 -1.42 -12.84 7.73
C PHE A 108 -1.23 -12.91 6.23
N TYR A 109 -2.17 -12.34 5.48
CA TYR A 109 -2.05 -12.21 4.02
C TYR A 109 -2.25 -10.77 3.57
N PRO A 110 -1.23 -10.14 2.97
CA PRO A 110 -1.41 -8.88 2.26
C PRO A 110 -2.04 -9.14 0.89
N ARG A 111 -3.20 -8.52 0.62
CA ARG A 111 -3.89 -8.59 -0.70
C ARG A 111 -3.40 -7.52 -1.68
N VAL A 112 -2.64 -6.56 -1.19
CA VAL A 112 -2.14 -5.40 -1.92
C VAL A 112 -0.63 -5.36 -1.76
N ALA A 113 0.09 -5.07 -2.85
CA ALA A 113 1.54 -4.88 -2.86
C ALA A 113 1.87 -3.46 -3.32
N ALA A 114 2.91 -2.86 -2.74
CA ALA A 114 3.39 -1.54 -3.12
C ALA A 114 4.33 -1.68 -4.32
N ASN A 115 3.77 -1.55 -5.52
CA ASN A 115 4.46 -1.83 -6.78
C ASN A 115 4.75 -0.58 -7.63
N ILE A 116 4.37 0.61 -7.16
CA ILE A 116 4.51 1.86 -7.91
C ILE A 116 5.48 2.78 -7.20
N GLY A 117 6.53 3.22 -7.89
CA GLY A 117 7.45 4.22 -7.40
C GLY A 117 6.83 5.62 -7.46
N VAL A 118 6.83 6.32 -6.33
CA VAL A 118 6.45 7.73 -6.25
C VAL A 118 7.71 8.59 -6.33
N TYR A 119 7.66 9.59 -7.19
CA TYR A 119 8.76 10.53 -7.42
C TYR A 119 8.30 11.93 -7.06
N THR A 120 9.00 12.57 -6.13
CA THR A 120 8.64 13.87 -5.58
C THR A 120 9.75 14.87 -5.92
N SER A 121 9.38 16.04 -6.43
CA SER A 121 10.33 17.16 -6.57
C SER A 121 10.46 17.86 -5.23
N GLY A 122 11.62 18.44 -4.93
CA GLY A 122 11.84 19.12 -3.65
C GLY A 122 10.91 20.32 -3.52
N ASN A 123 10.34 20.53 -2.33
CA ASN A 123 9.44 21.66 -2.07
C ASN A 123 10.11 23.03 -2.31
N GLU A 124 11.43 23.09 -2.16
CA GLU A 124 12.24 24.29 -2.38
C GLU A 124 12.45 24.62 -3.87
N GLN A 125 12.26 23.64 -4.76
CA GLN A 125 12.54 23.80 -6.18
C GLN A 125 11.33 24.41 -6.91
N ARG A 126 11.58 25.40 -7.77
CA ARG A 126 10.54 25.96 -8.66
C ARG A 126 10.07 24.95 -9.70
N MET A 127 8.86 25.17 -10.21
CA MET A 127 8.24 24.38 -11.28
C MET A 127 9.07 24.43 -12.59
N GLY A 128 8.96 23.38 -13.40
CA GLY A 128 9.91 23.13 -14.51
C GLY A 128 11.15 22.39 -14.00
N LYS A 129 12.14 22.12 -14.87
CA LYS A 129 13.35 21.29 -14.57
C LYS A 129 13.14 19.77 -14.53
N GLY A 130 11.97 19.28 -14.94
CA GLY A 130 11.69 17.85 -15.13
C GLY A 130 11.23 17.13 -13.86
N LYS A 131 11.42 15.81 -13.83
CA LYS A 131 10.83 14.94 -12.80
C LYS A 131 11.79 14.67 -11.64
N GLY A 132 11.27 14.78 -10.41
CA GLY A 132 12.02 14.60 -9.16
C GLY A 132 12.63 13.21 -8.92
N LYS A 133 13.23 13.05 -7.74
CA LYS A 133 13.89 11.81 -7.29
C LYS A 133 12.87 10.80 -6.77
N PHE A 134 13.27 9.52 -6.68
CA PHE A 134 12.45 8.49 -6.05
C PHE A 134 12.27 8.81 -4.57
N ASP A 135 11.06 8.62 -4.06
CA ASP A 135 10.69 8.94 -2.68
C ASP A 135 10.29 7.65 -1.94
N TYR A 136 9.14 7.07 -2.28
CA TYR A 136 8.63 5.85 -1.66
C TYR A 136 7.84 4.97 -2.63
N TRP A 137 7.62 3.72 -2.23
CA TRP A 137 6.72 2.79 -2.93
C TRP A 137 5.28 2.98 -2.46
N ALA A 138 4.33 2.88 -3.38
CA ALA A 138 2.92 2.99 -3.08
C ALA A 138 2.09 1.94 -3.81
N ALA A 139 0.89 1.72 -3.30
CA ALA A 139 -0.13 0.88 -3.92
C ALA A 139 -1.35 1.72 -4.31
N ARG A 140 -1.89 1.47 -5.51
CA ARG A 140 -3.19 2.00 -5.91
C ARG A 140 -4.28 1.06 -5.42
N VAL A 141 -5.09 1.52 -4.47
CA VAL A 141 -6.17 0.74 -3.88
C VAL A 141 -7.49 1.29 -4.43
N ALA A 142 -8.29 0.41 -5.02
CA ALA A 142 -9.64 0.73 -5.49
C ALA A 142 -10.63 0.72 -4.31
N VAL A 143 -11.76 1.40 -4.49
CA VAL A 143 -12.90 1.35 -3.55
C VAL A 143 -13.30 -0.10 -3.28
N ASN A 144 -13.68 -0.40 -2.03
CA ASN A 144 -14.15 -1.71 -1.58
C ASN A 144 -13.17 -2.86 -1.78
N ARG A 145 -11.87 -2.58 -1.96
CA ARG A 145 -10.85 -3.62 -2.05
C ARG A 145 -10.37 -4.08 -0.67
N ILE A 146 -10.21 -5.40 -0.52
CA ILE A 146 -9.56 -5.99 0.66
C ILE A 146 -8.07 -5.68 0.62
N ILE A 147 -7.52 -5.17 1.73
CA ILE A 147 -6.10 -4.86 1.90
C ILE A 147 -5.38 -5.98 2.64
N PHE A 148 -5.94 -6.41 3.77
CA PHE A 148 -5.36 -7.44 4.62
C PHE A 148 -6.35 -8.55 4.90
N GLU A 149 -5.85 -9.76 5.05
CA GLU A 149 -6.60 -10.90 5.55
C GLU A 149 -5.86 -11.60 6.69
N LEU A 150 -6.63 -12.20 7.57
CA LEU A 150 -6.15 -13.03 8.67
C LEU A 150 -6.82 -14.39 8.59
N LYS A 151 -6.03 -15.44 8.78
CA LYS A 151 -6.48 -16.82 8.98
C LYS A 151 -5.95 -17.34 10.31
N GLY A 152 -6.75 -18.10 11.05
CA GLY A 152 -6.26 -18.77 12.25
C GLY A 152 -7.31 -18.89 13.32
N ASP A 153 -6.92 -19.52 14.44
CA ASP A 153 -7.76 -19.68 15.61
C ASP A 153 -7.83 -18.36 16.40
N LEU A 154 -8.65 -17.45 15.89
CA LEU A 154 -8.87 -16.12 16.44
C LEU A 154 -10.36 -15.90 16.66
N HIS A 155 -10.71 -15.53 17.89
CA HIS A 155 -12.05 -15.07 18.19
C HIS A 155 -12.34 -13.76 17.44
N GLU A 156 -13.53 -13.65 16.84
CA GLU A 156 -13.92 -12.57 15.95
C GLU A 156 -13.71 -11.17 16.58
N LYS A 157 -14.07 -11.00 17.86
CA LYS A 157 -13.92 -9.72 18.57
C LYS A 157 -12.46 -9.26 18.60
N VAL A 158 -11.51 -10.18 18.74
CA VAL A 158 -10.07 -9.87 18.77
C VAL A 158 -9.59 -9.45 17.39
N ALA A 159 -9.98 -10.17 16.34
CA ALA A 159 -9.66 -9.82 14.96
C ALA A 159 -10.25 -8.46 14.57
N ARG A 160 -11.50 -8.20 14.96
CA ARG A 160 -12.20 -6.92 14.74
C ARG A 160 -11.47 -5.76 15.41
N GLU A 161 -11.05 -5.91 16.67
CA GLU A 161 -10.28 -4.88 17.36
C GLU A 161 -8.90 -4.64 16.73
N ALA A 162 -8.17 -5.69 16.33
CA ALA A 162 -6.90 -5.55 15.64
C ALA A 162 -7.04 -4.75 14.34
N PHE A 163 -8.08 -5.05 13.57
CA PHE A 163 -8.37 -4.34 12.33
C PHE A 163 -8.88 -2.91 12.54
N ARG A 164 -9.66 -2.65 13.60
CA ARG A 164 -10.07 -1.30 13.98
C ARG A 164 -8.87 -0.41 14.31
N LEU A 165 -7.92 -0.92 15.08
CA LEU A 165 -6.68 -0.19 15.42
C LEU A 165 -5.81 0.08 14.18
N ALA A 166 -5.71 -0.89 13.27
CA ALA A 166 -4.99 -0.71 12.02
C ALA A 166 -5.66 0.32 11.11
N ALA A 167 -6.99 0.26 10.99
CA ALA A 167 -7.79 1.22 10.22
C ALA A 167 -7.57 2.66 10.69
N ALA A 168 -7.51 2.90 12.01
CA ALA A 168 -7.30 4.23 12.58
C ALA A 168 -5.95 4.86 12.22
N LYS A 169 -4.93 4.05 11.88
CA LYS A 169 -3.59 4.54 11.50
C LYS A 169 -3.35 4.60 10.00
N MET A 170 -4.16 3.89 9.22
CA MET A 170 -4.08 3.92 7.76
C MET A 170 -4.95 5.05 7.21
N PRO A 171 -4.63 5.58 6.01
CA PRO A 171 -5.45 6.64 5.42
C PRO A 171 -6.79 6.08 4.92
N GLY A 172 -7.88 6.76 5.26
CA GLY A 172 -9.24 6.44 4.80
C GLY A 172 -10.06 5.62 5.79
N LEU A 173 -11.31 5.35 5.44
CA LEU A 173 -12.21 4.56 6.26
C LEU A 173 -12.23 3.10 5.81
N TYR A 174 -12.19 2.20 6.78
CA TYR A 174 -12.14 0.77 6.55
C TYR A 174 -13.29 0.04 7.24
N GLU A 175 -13.62 -1.14 6.74
CA GLU A 175 -14.66 -2.03 7.22
C GLU A 175 -14.09 -3.42 7.48
N PHE A 176 -14.53 -4.05 8.56
CA PHE A 176 -14.28 -5.46 8.85
C PHE A 176 -15.18 -6.35 8.00
N VAL A 177 -14.61 -7.35 7.35
CA VAL A 177 -15.33 -8.26 6.44
C VAL A 177 -15.03 -9.71 6.83
N LYS A 178 -16.05 -10.56 6.79
CA LYS A 178 -15.91 -12.01 7.00
C LYS A 178 -15.81 -12.75 5.67
N LYS A 179 -15.23 -13.94 5.70
CA LYS A 179 -15.31 -14.87 4.59
C LYS A 179 -16.77 -15.31 4.40
N GLY A 180 -17.22 -15.29 3.14
CA GLY A 180 -18.63 -15.57 2.78
C GLY A 180 -19.48 -14.31 2.64
N ASP A 181 -19.02 -13.15 3.11
CA ASP A 181 -19.71 -11.89 2.87
C ASP A 181 -19.81 -11.61 1.36
N PRO A 182 -20.94 -11.05 0.89
CA PRO A 182 -21.18 -10.84 -0.52
C PRO A 182 -20.16 -9.86 -1.13
N PRO A 183 -19.76 -10.09 -2.40
CA PRO A 183 -18.94 -9.16 -3.15
C PRO A 183 -19.60 -7.78 -3.26
N VAL A 184 -18.77 -6.75 -3.43
CA VAL A 184 -19.23 -5.38 -3.62
C VAL A 184 -18.93 -4.96 -5.05
N VAL A 185 -19.91 -4.35 -5.70
CA VAL A 185 -19.78 -3.80 -7.05
C VAL A 185 -19.98 -2.29 -6.95
N GLY A 186 -18.91 -1.54 -7.23
CA GLY A 186 -18.89 -0.10 -6.99
C GLY A 186 -19.06 0.20 -5.50
N LEU A 187 -20.22 0.75 -5.14
CA LEU A 187 -20.63 1.02 -3.75
C LEU A 187 -21.67 0.02 -3.22
N THR A 188 -22.23 -0.82 -4.09
CA THR A 188 -23.38 -1.68 -3.77
C THR A 188 -22.91 -3.08 -3.41
N LYS A 189 -23.30 -3.56 -2.22
CA LYS A 189 -23.11 -4.96 -1.82
C LYS A 189 -24.11 -5.84 -2.59
N LEU A 190 -23.66 -6.97 -3.15
CA LEU A 190 -24.53 -7.92 -3.86
C LEU A 190 -25.29 -8.80 -2.86
N GLN A 191 -26.25 -8.21 -2.17
CA GLN A 191 -27.10 -8.85 -1.17
C GLN A 191 -28.59 -8.53 -1.43
N ASN A 192 -29.50 -9.24 -0.78
CA ASN A 192 -30.95 -8.97 -0.83
C ASN A 192 -31.54 -9.02 -2.26
N GLY A 193 -31.18 -10.04 -3.04
CA GLY A 193 -31.65 -10.21 -4.43
C GLY A 193 -30.99 -9.27 -5.45
N VAL A 194 -30.08 -8.39 -5.03
CA VAL A 194 -29.29 -7.55 -5.96
C VAL A 194 -28.21 -8.40 -6.62
N THR A 195 -28.49 -8.82 -7.85
CA THR A 195 -27.52 -9.55 -8.70
C THR A 195 -26.71 -8.57 -9.56
N LEU A 196 -25.56 -9.04 -10.07
CA LEU A 196 -24.74 -8.28 -11.00
C LEU A 196 -25.50 -7.93 -12.28
N GLU A 197 -26.33 -8.85 -12.77
CA GLU A 197 -27.21 -8.62 -13.92
C GLU A 197 -28.24 -7.54 -13.65
N SER A 198 -28.86 -7.55 -12.48
CA SER A 198 -29.80 -6.51 -12.05
C SER A 198 -29.15 -5.13 -12.10
N LEU A 199 -27.89 -4.99 -11.66
CA LEU A 199 -27.15 -3.72 -11.74
C LEU A 199 -26.80 -3.28 -13.17
N LYS A 200 -26.77 -4.20 -14.13
CA LYS A 200 -26.49 -3.90 -15.55
C LYS A 200 -27.73 -3.55 -16.36
N ARG A 201 -28.92 -3.95 -15.89
CA ARG A 201 -30.18 -3.64 -16.59
C ARG A 201 -30.43 -2.13 -16.57
N ALA A 202 -30.82 -1.58 -17.71
CA ALA A 202 -31.12 -0.14 -17.85
C ALA A 202 -32.34 0.28 -17.01
N ARG A 203 -33.35 -0.59 -16.91
CA ARG A 203 -34.50 -0.42 -16.02
C ARG A 203 -34.42 -1.44 -14.88
N ARG A 204 -34.52 -0.96 -13.65
CA ARG A 204 -34.57 -1.79 -12.43
C ARG A 204 -35.72 -1.32 -11.55
N GLU A 205 -36.38 -2.26 -10.91
CA GLU A 205 -37.23 -1.94 -9.77
C GLU A 205 -36.31 -1.57 -8.60
N VAL A 206 -36.58 -0.43 -7.96
CA VAL A 206 -35.84 -0.04 -6.77
C VAL A 206 -36.15 -1.08 -5.69
N PRO A 207 -35.16 -1.75 -5.08
CA PRO A 207 -35.44 -2.74 -4.06
C PRO A 207 -36.28 -2.09 -2.95
N LEU A 208 -37.43 -2.70 -2.62
CA LEU A 208 -38.44 -2.20 -1.66
C LEU A 208 -37.88 -1.92 -0.25
N ASN A 209 -36.66 -2.42 0.04
CA ASN A 209 -35.98 -2.32 1.32
C ASN A 209 -34.82 -1.30 1.36
N SER A 210 -34.81 -0.28 0.50
CA SER A 210 -34.16 0.98 0.93
C SER A 210 -35.07 1.58 1.99
N GLU A 211 -34.88 1.17 3.25
CA GLU A 211 -35.62 1.70 4.38
C GLU A 211 -35.81 3.20 4.18
N LYS A 212 -37.07 3.62 4.04
CA LYS A 212 -37.44 5.00 4.29
C LYS A 212 -36.90 5.26 5.68
N LYS A 213 -35.78 5.98 5.76
CA LYS A 213 -35.40 6.66 7.00
C LYS A 213 -36.54 7.64 7.21
N ASN A 214 -37.60 7.20 7.90
CA ASN A 214 -38.67 8.09 8.26
C ASN A 214 -37.98 9.28 8.95
N PRO A 215 -38.24 10.52 8.50
CA PRO A 215 -37.67 11.68 9.18
C PRO A 215 -37.99 11.53 10.67
N PRO A 216 -37.07 11.91 11.58
CA PRO A 216 -37.35 11.85 13.00
C PRO A 216 -38.67 12.59 13.23
N SER A 217 -39.67 11.89 13.78
CA SER A 217 -40.93 12.50 14.16
C SER A 217 -40.59 13.67 15.08
N SER A 218 -40.94 14.87 14.63
CA SER A 218 -40.82 16.09 15.43
C SER A 218 -41.41 15.83 16.81
N PRO A 219 -40.74 16.19 17.92
CA PRO A 219 -41.37 16.08 19.23
C PRO A 219 -42.62 16.97 19.22
N GLU A 220 -43.78 16.38 19.43
CA GLU A 220 -45.03 17.11 19.64
C GLU A 220 -44.81 18.12 20.77
N GLY A 221 -44.99 19.40 20.44
CA GLY A 221 -44.84 20.48 21.40
C GLY A 221 -45.84 20.30 22.53
N SER A 222 -45.35 20.02 23.72
CA SER A 222 -46.11 20.17 24.95
C SER A 222 -46.44 21.67 25.11
N ALA A 223 -47.66 22.05 24.76
CA ALA A 223 -48.19 23.36 25.12
C ALA A 223 -48.30 23.45 26.65
N PRO A 224 -47.77 24.49 27.30
CA PRO A 224 -48.04 24.71 28.71
C PRO A 224 -49.50 25.18 28.86
N SER A 225 -50.28 24.38 29.59
CA SER A 225 -51.57 24.81 30.15
C SER A 225 -51.34 25.95 31.14
N GLN A 226 -52.29 26.89 31.13
CA GLN A 226 -52.38 28.17 31.83
C GLN A 226 -51.76 28.24 33.24
#